data_AF-H1S411-F1
#
_entry.id   AF-H1S411-F1
#
_cell.length_a   1.000
_cell.length_b   1.000
_cell.length_c   1.000
_cell.angle_alpha   90.00
_cell.angle_beta   90.00
_cell.angle_gamma   90.00
#
_symmetry.space_group_name_H-M   'P 1'
#
loop_
_entity.id
_entity.type
_entity.pdbx_description
1 polymer ?
#
loop_
_entity_poly.entity_id
_entity_poly.type
_entity_poly.pdbx_seq_one_letter_code
_entity_poly.pdbx_strand_id
1 'polypeptide(L)'
;MNGVERFSLGALAAQPWKNGGGVTREIAVWPPGAGMDAFLWRVSVADIAADGPFSAFPGIDRQIVLLDGEGVRLLADDDSFDHRLDTVGEPFAFAGERGVQATLLDGATRDFNVMTRRGQCRASVVAARDEFTIAPGAPIVLLFVVEGAWRHGVAGQGGQAVLASDDGMLFAEGVAVPYRLQAMSEPALCLCVTLELELENP
;
A
#
# COMPACT_ATOMS: atom_id res chain seq x y z
N MET A 1 24.80 -2.92 4.87
CA MET A 1 23.33 -3.16 4.95
C MET A 1 22.62 -1.82 4.90
N ASN A 2 22.92 -0.98 3.90
CA ASN A 2 22.24 0.30 3.68
C ASN A 2 21.24 0.05 2.54
N GLY A 3 19.97 0.41 2.71
CA GLY A 3 18.95 0.23 1.67
C GLY A 3 17.61 -0.34 2.15
N VAL A 4 17.48 -0.69 3.43
CA VAL A 4 16.21 -1.15 4.02
C VAL A 4 15.77 -0.19 5.11
N GLU A 5 14.63 0.46 4.89
CA GLU A 5 14.00 1.38 5.83
C GLU A 5 12.89 0.66 6.60
N ARG A 6 12.70 1.00 7.87
CA ARG A 6 11.58 0.52 8.69
C ARG A 6 10.72 1.70 9.09
N PHE A 7 9.42 1.48 9.15
CA PHE A 7 8.47 2.48 9.60
C PHE A 7 7.41 1.83 10.49
N SER A 8 6.77 2.67 11.30
CA SER A 8 5.55 2.34 12.03
C SER A 8 4.52 3.39 11.69
N LEU A 9 3.33 2.99 11.26
CA LEU A 9 2.30 3.89 10.72
C LEU A 9 1.92 4.98 11.72
N GLY A 10 1.82 4.64 13.01
CA GLY A 10 1.48 5.59 14.07
C GLY A 10 2.52 6.71 14.26
N ALA A 11 3.76 6.52 13.79
CA ALA A 11 4.82 7.53 13.83
C ALA A 11 4.84 8.43 12.59
N LEU A 12 4.09 8.10 11.55
CA LEU A 12 4.00 8.89 10.32
C LEU A 12 3.05 10.08 10.50
N ALA A 13 3.42 11.22 9.92
CA ALA A 13 2.61 12.43 10.00
C ALA A 13 1.27 12.24 9.29
N ALA A 14 0.17 12.50 10.01
CA ALA A 14 -1.16 12.53 9.44
C ALA A 14 -1.42 13.90 8.78
N GLN A 15 -1.85 13.87 7.52
CA GLN A 15 -2.24 15.05 6.76
C GLN A 15 -3.76 15.05 6.56
N PRO A 16 -4.50 15.95 7.23
CA PRO A 16 -5.94 16.08 7.03
C PRO A 16 -6.29 16.49 5.61
N TRP A 17 -7.36 15.91 5.08
CA TRP A 17 -7.90 16.32 3.79
C TRP A 17 -8.56 17.69 3.89
N LYS A 18 -8.49 18.47 2.81
CA LYS A 18 -9.08 19.83 2.74
C LYS A 18 -10.59 19.83 2.97
N ASN A 19 -11.29 18.75 2.59
CA ASN A 19 -12.73 18.59 2.77
C ASN A 19 -13.11 18.07 4.17
N GLY A 20 -12.13 17.75 5.03
CA GLY A 20 -12.36 17.19 6.36
C GLY A 20 -12.85 15.74 6.37
N GLY A 21 -12.94 15.06 5.22
CA GLY A 21 -13.49 13.71 5.11
C GLY A 21 -12.55 12.58 5.53
N GLY A 22 -11.33 12.92 5.98
CA GLY A 22 -10.32 11.92 6.33
C GLY A 22 -8.93 12.50 6.53
N VAL A 23 -7.97 11.60 6.73
CA VAL A 23 -6.55 11.92 6.82
C VAL A 23 -5.73 10.93 5.98
N THR A 24 -4.55 11.36 5.53
CA THR A 24 -3.59 10.45 4.89
C THR A 24 -2.27 10.46 5.64
N ARG A 25 -1.69 9.28 5.84
CA ARG A 25 -0.31 9.08 6.27
C ARG A 25 0.49 8.55 5.08
N GLU A 26 1.44 9.35 4.62
CA GLU A 26 2.35 8.91 3.56
C GLU A 26 3.40 7.97 4.14
N ILE A 27 3.51 6.77 3.58
CA ILE A 27 4.52 5.80 3.96
C ILE A 27 5.81 6.09 3.19
N ALA A 28 5.72 6.21 1.87
CA ALA A 28 6.85 6.52 1.02
C ALA A 28 6.40 7.12 -0.32
N VAL A 29 7.27 7.93 -0.91
CA VAL A 29 7.09 8.54 -2.23
C VAL A 29 8.42 8.57 -2.97
N TRP A 30 8.38 8.39 -4.28
CA TRP A 30 9.57 8.49 -5.13
C TRP A 30 9.37 9.41 -6.34
N PRO A 31 10.35 10.30 -6.64
CA PRO A 31 11.55 10.58 -5.83
C PRO A 31 11.18 11.19 -4.46
N PRO A 32 12.07 11.14 -3.45
CA PRO A 32 11.76 11.63 -2.11
C PRO A 32 11.35 13.10 -2.14
N GLY A 33 10.25 13.44 -1.48
CA GLY A 33 9.69 14.79 -1.47
C GLY A 33 8.94 15.20 -2.75
N ALA A 34 8.72 14.29 -3.70
CA ALA A 34 7.90 14.57 -4.87
C ALA A 34 6.45 14.91 -4.46
N GLY A 35 5.92 15.99 -5.03
CA GLY A 35 4.50 16.33 -4.91
C GLY A 35 3.61 15.44 -5.78
N MET A 36 2.29 15.64 -5.65
CA MET A 36 1.27 14.82 -6.35
C MET A 36 1.42 14.79 -7.88
N ASP A 37 2.03 15.81 -8.48
CA ASP A 37 2.20 15.90 -9.94
C ASP A 37 3.49 15.24 -10.46
N ALA A 38 4.43 14.90 -9.57
CA ALA A 38 5.81 14.54 -9.93
C ALA A 38 6.24 13.13 -9.49
N PHE A 39 5.47 12.45 -8.64
CA PHE A 39 5.85 11.12 -8.18
C PHE A 39 5.77 10.07 -9.31
N LEU A 40 6.71 9.13 -9.28
CA LEU A 40 6.66 7.89 -10.05
C LEU A 40 5.82 6.83 -9.33
N TRP A 41 5.98 6.75 -8.02
CA TRP A 41 5.12 5.97 -7.16
C TRP A 41 4.94 6.62 -5.79
N ARG A 42 3.82 6.33 -5.16
CA ARG A 42 3.46 6.78 -3.81
C ARG A 42 2.68 5.69 -3.09
N VAL A 43 3.06 5.42 -1.85
CA VAL A 43 2.39 4.46 -0.98
C VAL A 43 1.94 5.19 0.29
N SER A 44 0.69 5.00 0.67
CA SER A 44 0.08 5.71 1.79
C SER A 44 -1.06 4.92 2.42
N VAL A 45 -1.47 5.32 3.62
CA VAL A 45 -2.68 4.85 4.27
C VAL A 45 -3.62 6.04 4.46
N ALA A 46 -4.90 5.84 4.15
CA ALA A 46 -5.96 6.81 4.31
C ALA A 46 -6.94 6.33 5.38
N ASP A 47 -7.30 7.19 6.34
CA ASP A 47 -8.50 6.96 7.15
C ASP A 47 -9.65 7.77 6.51
N ILE A 48 -10.72 7.09 6.10
CA ILE A 48 -11.91 7.68 5.48
C ILE A 48 -12.99 7.82 6.55
N ALA A 49 -13.29 9.06 6.94
CA ALA A 49 -14.22 9.35 8.04
C ALA A 49 -15.60 9.81 7.57
N ALA A 50 -15.72 10.20 6.29
CA ALA A 50 -16.99 10.60 5.70
C ALA A 50 -17.04 10.27 4.20
N ASP A 51 -18.25 10.07 3.70
CA ASP A 51 -18.53 9.97 2.27
C ASP A 51 -17.96 11.18 1.52
N GLY A 52 -17.51 10.94 0.29
CA GLY A 52 -17.01 12.02 -0.54
C GLY A 52 -16.31 11.55 -1.81
N PRO A 53 -16.01 12.50 -2.70
CA PRO A 53 -15.26 12.19 -3.90
C PRO A 53 -13.80 11.90 -3.56
N PHE A 54 -13.22 10.93 -4.24
CA PHE A 54 -11.78 10.79 -4.34
C PHE A 54 -11.23 11.80 -5.33
N SER A 55 -10.02 12.31 -5.03
CA SER A 55 -9.26 13.12 -5.98
C SER A 55 -8.91 12.30 -7.22
N ALA A 56 -9.08 12.91 -8.39
CA ALA A 56 -8.62 12.35 -9.66
C ALA A 56 -7.12 12.65 -9.86
N PHE A 57 -6.40 11.66 -10.40
CA PHE A 57 -4.97 11.69 -10.67
C PHE A 57 -4.69 11.23 -12.11
N PRO A 58 -4.65 12.17 -13.08
CA PRO A 58 -4.39 11.86 -14.48
C PRO A 58 -3.13 11.03 -14.70
N GLY A 59 -3.25 9.91 -15.42
CA GLY A 59 -2.11 9.07 -15.81
C GLY A 59 -1.52 8.23 -14.67
N ILE A 60 -2.22 8.14 -13.53
CA ILE A 60 -1.82 7.31 -12.39
C ILE A 60 -2.66 6.04 -12.35
N ASP A 61 -2.05 4.88 -12.14
CA ASP A 61 -2.73 3.65 -11.76
C ASP A 61 -2.82 3.57 -10.24
N ARG A 62 -4.00 3.22 -9.72
CA ARG A 62 -4.25 3.10 -8.28
C ARG A 62 -4.58 1.66 -7.92
N GLN A 63 -4.04 1.20 -6.80
CA GLN A 63 -4.50 0.00 -6.11
C GLN A 63 -4.86 0.39 -4.68
N ILE A 64 -6.08 0.07 -4.26
CA ILE A 64 -6.58 0.31 -2.91
C ILE A 64 -6.86 -1.02 -2.22
N VAL A 65 -6.60 -1.09 -0.91
CA VAL A 65 -6.84 -2.29 -0.10
C VAL A 65 -7.49 -1.86 1.20
N LEU A 66 -8.61 -2.48 1.57
CA LEU A 66 -9.19 -2.27 2.91
C LEU A 66 -8.26 -2.86 3.97
N LEU A 67 -7.95 -2.09 5.00
CA LEU A 67 -7.15 -2.51 6.15
C LEU A 67 -8.01 -2.73 7.40
N ASP A 68 -9.02 -1.88 7.61
CA ASP A 68 -9.89 -1.92 8.80
C ASP A 68 -11.23 -1.22 8.51
N GLY A 69 -12.28 -1.62 9.25
CA GLY A 69 -13.66 -1.13 9.09
C GLY A 69 -14.53 -1.99 8.16
N GLU A 70 -15.81 -1.65 8.06
CA GLU A 70 -16.82 -2.44 7.31
C GLU A 70 -16.75 -2.23 5.78
N GLY A 71 -15.88 -1.32 5.33
CA GLY A 71 -15.57 -1.09 3.92
C GLY A 71 -16.23 0.14 3.30
N VAL A 72 -15.92 0.35 2.02
CA VAL A 72 -16.34 1.51 1.25
C VAL A 72 -16.81 1.08 -0.14
N ARG A 73 -17.94 1.62 -0.60
CA ARG A 73 -18.37 1.50 -2.00
C ARG A 73 -17.70 2.59 -2.82
N LEU A 74 -17.03 2.19 -3.89
CA LEU A 74 -16.38 3.04 -4.87
C LEU A 74 -17.17 2.98 -6.17
N LEU A 75 -17.81 4.09 -6.52
CA LEU A 75 -18.57 4.24 -7.77
C LEU A 75 -17.83 5.20 -8.70
N ALA A 76 -17.51 4.76 -9.91
CA ALA A 76 -16.94 5.65 -10.92
C ALA A 76 -18.02 6.54 -11.54
N ASP A 77 -17.72 7.83 -11.72
CA ASP A 77 -18.66 8.81 -12.29
C ASP A 77 -19.02 8.51 -13.76
N ASP A 78 -18.19 7.71 -14.45
CA ASP A 78 -18.41 7.26 -15.83
C ASP A 78 -19.07 5.87 -15.91
N ASP A 79 -19.57 5.35 -14.79
CA ASP A 79 -20.16 4.01 -14.64
C ASP A 79 -19.22 2.85 -15.04
N SER A 80 -17.91 3.10 -15.16
CA SER A 80 -16.94 2.05 -15.55
C SER A 80 -16.77 0.97 -14.47
N PHE A 81 -17.06 1.28 -13.22
CA PHE A 81 -17.15 0.31 -12.13
C PHE A 81 -18.05 0.79 -10.98
N ASP A 82 -18.60 -0.19 -10.29
CA ASP A 82 -19.27 -0.09 -9.00
C ASP A 82 -18.70 -1.20 -8.12
N HIS A 83 -17.72 -0.84 -7.27
CA HIS A 83 -16.95 -1.80 -6.50
C HIS A 83 -17.19 -1.61 -5.01
N ARG A 84 -17.44 -2.72 -4.32
CA ARG A 84 -17.58 -2.75 -2.86
C ARG A 84 -16.26 -3.26 -2.27
N LEU A 85 -15.47 -2.37 -1.69
CA LEU A 85 -14.21 -2.68 -1.04
C LEU A 85 -14.49 -3.01 0.44
N ASP A 86 -14.93 -4.25 0.72
CA ASP A 86 -15.38 -4.70 2.05
C ASP A 86 -14.63 -5.94 2.57
N THR A 87 -13.62 -6.40 1.83
CA THR A 87 -12.81 -7.56 2.21
C THR A 87 -11.40 -7.09 2.57
N VAL A 88 -11.04 -7.22 3.85
CA VAL A 88 -9.72 -6.82 4.36
C VAL A 88 -8.60 -7.58 3.64
N GLY A 89 -7.65 -6.82 3.09
CA GLY A 89 -6.51 -7.35 2.36
C GLY A 89 -6.75 -7.60 0.87
N GLU A 90 -7.98 -7.49 0.36
CA GLU A 90 -8.24 -7.68 -1.08
C GLU A 90 -7.91 -6.40 -1.88
N PRO A 91 -6.95 -6.45 -2.83
CA PRO A 91 -6.61 -5.27 -3.62
C PRO A 91 -7.60 -5.04 -4.76
N PHE A 92 -8.05 -3.80 -4.90
CA PHE A 92 -8.83 -3.33 -6.04
C PHE A 92 -8.04 -2.31 -6.85
N ALA A 93 -7.92 -2.55 -8.16
CA ALA A 93 -7.17 -1.70 -9.08
C ALA A 93 -8.11 -0.85 -9.95
N PHE A 94 -7.80 0.44 -10.12
CA PHE A 94 -8.55 1.34 -10.98
C PHE A 94 -7.68 2.49 -11.51
N ALA A 95 -8.12 3.09 -12.61
CA ALA A 95 -7.43 4.22 -13.22
C ALA A 95 -7.66 5.50 -12.40
N GLY A 96 -6.57 6.16 -12.01
CA GLY A 96 -6.58 7.31 -11.11
C GLY A 96 -7.28 8.54 -11.69
N GLU A 97 -7.35 8.68 -13.01
CA GLU A 97 -8.04 9.79 -13.66
C GLU A 97 -9.57 9.75 -13.53
N ARG A 98 -10.13 8.63 -13.07
CA ARG A 98 -11.57 8.48 -12.90
C ARG A 98 -12.03 9.31 -11.70
N GLY A 99 -13.11 10.07 -11.90
CA GLY A 99 -13.89 10.59 -10.78
C GLY A 99 -14.54 9.40 -10.07
N VAL A 100 -14.33 9.30 -8.75
CA VAL A 100 -14.85 8.18 -7.95
C VAL A 100 -15.55 8.75 -6.73
N GLN A 101 -16.81 8.40 -6.56
CA GLN A 101 -17.56 8.66 -5.35
C GLN A 101 -17.36 7.52 -4.36
N ALA A 102 -16.86 7.83 -3.17
CA ALA A 102 -16.73 6.90 -2.06
C ALA A 102 -17.92 7.07 -1.10
N THR A 103 -18.54 5.96 -0.73
CA THR A 103 -19.63 5.89 0.26
C THR A 103 -19.29 4.81 1.28
N LEU A 104 -19.15 5.20 2.55
CA LEU A 104 -18.87 4.29 3.65
C LEU A 104 -20.03 3.30 3.80
N LEU A 105 -19.70 2.02 4.00
CA LEU A 105 -20.70 0.99 4.17
C LEU A 105 -21.29 1.03 5.59
N ASP A 106 -20.41 1.10 6.59
CA ASP A 106 -20.76 1.35 7.98
C ASP A 106 -19.54 1.86 8.76
N GLY A 107 -19.59 3.11 9.21
CA GLY A 107 -18.50 3.75 9.95
C GLY A 107 -17.25 4.08 9.12
N ALA A 108 -16.21 4.58 9.80
CA ALA A 108 -14.96 4.97 9.17
C ALA A 108 -14.14 3.74 8.74
N THR A 109 -13.38 3.86 7.65
CA THR A 109 -12.46 2.81 7.19
C THR A 109 -11.02 3.29 7.20
N ARG A 110 -10.11 2.33 7.16
CA ARG A 110 -8.70 2.55 6.87
C ARG A 110 -8.31 1.78 5.62
N ASP A 111 -7.73 2.49 4.66
CA ASP A 111 -7.41 1.95 3.35
C ASP A 111 -5.93 2.17 2.99
N PHE A 112 -5.26 1.14 2.52
CA PHE A 112 -3.93 1.23 1.93
C PHE A 112 -4.04 1.66 0.47
N ASN A 113 -3.21 2.60 0.03
CA ASN A 113 -3.21 3.12 -1.33
C ASN A 113 -1.80 3.03 -1.94
N VAL A 114 -1.71 2.37 -3.08
CA VAL A 114 -0.56 2.40 -3.99
C VAL A 114 -0.94 3.18 -5.23
N MET A 115 -0.11 4.14 -5.60
CA MET A 115 -0.29 4.98 -6.78
C MET A 115 0.98 4.92 -7.61
N THR A 116 0.89 4.58 -8.90
CA THR A 116 2.05 4.53 -9.81
C THR A 116 1.78 5.32 -11.08
N ARG A 117 2.81 5.94 -11.63
CA ARG A 117 2.72 6.66 -12.90
C ARG A 117 2.76 5.68 -14.07
N ARG A 118 1.66 5.60 -14.80
CA ARG A 118 1.48 4.65 -15.91
C ARG A 118 2.58 4.83 -16.96
N GLY A 119 3.16 3.72 -17.40
CA GLY A 119 4.27 3.71 -18.37
C GLY A 119 5.63 4.10 -17.79
N GLN A 120 5.73 4.39 -16.49
CA GLN A 120 7.00 4.67 -15.79
C GLN A 120 7.18 3.77 -14.57
N CYS A 121 6.10 3.33 -13.94
CA CYS A 121 6.14 2.37 -12.84
C CYS A 121 4.89 1.50 -12.80
N ARG A 122 5.07 0.22 -12.48
CA ARG A 122 4.00 -0.73 -12.18
C ARG A 122 4.06 -1.17 -10.74
N ALA A 123 2.89 -1.41 -10.15
CA ALA A 123 2.75 -2.02 -8.85
C ALA A 123 2.09 -3.40 -8.95
N SER A 124 2.48 -4.28 -8.04
CA SER A 124 1.73 -5.48 -7.68
C SER A 124 1.56 -5.51 -6.17
N VAL A 125 0.35 -5.79 -5.70
CA VAL A 125 0.03 -5.90 -4.27
C VAL A 125 -0.45 -7.31 -4.01
N VAL A 126 0.25 -8.03 -3.13
CA VAL A 126 -0.10 -9.38 -2.72
C VAL A 126 -0.38 -9.39 -1.22
N ALA A 127 -1.55 -9.88 -0.84
CA ALA A 127 -1.91 -10.15 0.55
C ALA A 127 -1.45 -11.55 0.95
N ALA A 128 -0.47 -11.63 1.85
CA ALA A 128 0.01 -12.87 2.43
C ALA A 128 -0.61 -13.10 3.81
N ARG A 129 -1.16 -14.28 4.02
CA ARG A 129 -1.65 -14.75 5.33
C ARG A 129 -0.74 -15.82 5.95
N ASP A 130 -0.02 -16.53 5.09
CA ASP A 130 0.99 -17.54 5.45
C ASP A 130 2.41 -17.03 5.22
N GLU A 131 3.39 -17.86 5.61
CA GLU A 131 4.79 -17.57 5.34
C GLU A 131 5.11 -17.39 3.85
N PHE A 132 5.99 -16.44 3.54
CA PHE A 132 6.46 -16.20 2.19
C PHE A 132 7.93 -15.78 2.18
N THR A 133 8.56 -15.90 1.01
CA THR A 133 9.94 -15.47 0.79
C THR A 133 10.00 -14.58 -0.44
N ILE A 134 10.61 -13.42 -0.29
CA ILE A 134 10.92 -12.52 -1.39
C ILE A 134 12.22 -13.00 -2.03
N ALA A 135 12.18 -13.23 -3.34
CA ALA A 135 13.34 -13.65 -4.10
C ALA A 135 14.40 -12.52 -4.20
N PRO A 136 15.69 -12.87 -4.24
CA PRO A 136 16.72 -11.89 -4.54
C PRO A 136 16.53 -11.34 -5.95
N GLY A 137 16.86 -10.06 -6.16
CA GLY A 137 16.69 -9.35 -7.43
C GLY A 137 15.32 -8.69 -7.60
N ALA A 138 14.38 -8.83 -6.65
CA ALA A 138 13.15 -8.04 -6.65
C ALA A 138 13.50 -6.53 -6.57
N PRO A 139 12.90 -5.67 -7.42
CA PRO A 139 13.41 -4.31 -7.67
C PRO A 139 13.16 -3.34 -6.52
N ILE A 140 11.91 -3.09 -6.16
CA ILE A 140 11.55 -2.30 -4.98
C ILE A 140 10.43 -3.05 -4.27
N VAL A 141 10.59 -3.30 -2.97
CA VAL A 141 9.60 -4.05 -2.19
C VAL A 141 9.21 -3.29 -0.94
N LEU A 142 7.91 -3.12 -0.72
CA LEU A 142 7.36 -2.60 0.52
C LEU A 142 6.52 -3.67 1.20
N LEU A 143 6.80 -3.88 2.49
CA LEU A 143 6.06 -4.77 3.37
C LEU A 143 5.27 -3.93 4.36
N PHE A 144 4.00 -4.27 4.56
CA PHE A 144 3.15 -3.63 5.55
C PHE A 144 2.34 -4.69 6.30
N VAL A 145 2.50 -4.78 7.61
CA VAL A 145 1.75 -5.74 8.43
C VAL A 145 0.42 -5.12 8.82
N VAL A 146 -0.67 -5.77 8.41
CA VAL A 146 -2.04 -5.37 8.74
C VAL A 146 -2.47 -6.07 10.03
N GLU A 147 -2.33 -7.39 10.08
CA GLU A 147 -2.77 -8.21 11.21
C GLU A 147 -1.62 -9.06 11.77
N GLY A 148 -1.58 -9.15 13.10
CA GLY A 148 -0.73 -10.07 13.84
C GLY A 148 0.71 -9.58 13.97
N ALA A 149 1.62 -10.55 14.12
CA ALA A 149 3.04 -10.31 14.23
C ALA A 149 3.80 -11.23 13.28
N TRP A 150 4.77 -10.67 12.57
CA TRP A 150 5.51 -11.36 11.52
C TRP A 150 6.99 -11.37 11.85
N ARG A 151 7.53 -12.57 12.04
CA ARG A 151 8.96 -12.78 12.16
C ARG A 151 9.59 -12.63 10.79
N HIS A 152 10.69 -11.90 10.70
CA HIS A 152 11.35 -11.63 9.43
C HIS A 152 12.87 -11.72 9.52
N GLY A 153 13.51 -12.00 8.39
CA GLY A 153 14.96 -12.10 8.30
C GLY A 153 15.44 -12.69 6.97
N VAL A 154 16.76 -12.74 6.80
CA VAL A 154 17.37 -13.43 5.66
C VAL A 154 17.01 -14.91 5.73
N ALA A 155 16.52 -15.49 4.64
CA ALA A 155 16.11 -16.89 4.62
C ALA A 155 17.28 -17.81 5.00
N GLY A 156 17.01 -18.82 5.83
CA GLY A 156 18.02 -19.75 6.34
C GLY A 156 18.89 -19.20 7.48
N GLN A 157 18.78 -17.91 7.81
CA GLN A 157 19.37 -17.33 9.03
C GLN A 157 18.23 -17.02 9.99
N GLY A 158 18.06 -17.86 11.03
CA GLY A 158 16.92 -17.79 11.95
C GLY A 158 16.57 -16.37 12.38
N GLY A 159 15.55 -15.78 11.76
CA GLY A 159 15.16 -14.39 11.99
C GLY A 159 14.65 -14.21 13.41
N GLN A 160 15.14 -13.20 14.12
CA GLN A 160 14.66 -12.85 15.47
C GLN A 160 13.87 -11.55 15.50
N ALA A 161 13.91 -10.76 14.43
CA ALA A 161 13.19 -9.50 14.33
C ALA A 161 11.71 -9.75 14.00
N VAL A 162 10.84 -8.88 14.52
CA VAL A 162 9.39 -8.97 14.39
C VAL A 162 8.86 -7.63 13.93
N LEU A 163 7.92 -7.65 12.97
CA LEU A 163 7.04 -6.55 12.63
C LEU A 163 5.67 -6.81 13.26
N ALA A 164 5.12 -5.86 14.01
CA ALA A 164 3.75 -5.92 14.52
C ALA A 164 2.78 -5.27 13.51
N SER A 165 1.47 -5.41 13.74
CA SER A 165 0.46 -4.59 13.06
C SER A 165 0.86 -3.12 13.01
N ASP A 166 0.60 -2.50 11.86
CA ASP A 166 0.96 -1.12 11.51
C ASP A 166 2.47 -0.87 11.31
N ASP A 167 3.34 -1.88 11.46
CA ASP A 167 4.75 -1.77 11.08
C ASP A 167 4.99 -2.20 9.62
N GLY A 168 6.09 -1.69 9.06
CA GLY A 168 6.50 -2.08 7.72
C GLY A 168 7.97 -1.86 7.41
N MET A 169 8.36 -2.33 6.23
CA MET A 169 9.72 -2.24 5.72
C MET A 169 9.73 -1.86 4.24
N LEU A 170 10.67 -1.02 3.83
CA LEU A 170 10.90 -0.66 2.44
C LEU A 170 12.31 -1.07 2.03
N PHE A 171 12.39 -1.94 1.02
CA PHE A 171 13.61 -2.28 0.28
C PHE A 171 13.68 -1.37 -0.94
N ALA A 172 14.20 -0.15 -0.77
CA ALA A 172 14.19 0.89 -1.81
C ALA A 172 15.19 0.61 -2.95
N GLU A 173 16.28 -0.11 -2.66
CA GLU A 173 17.32 -0.50 -3.63
C GLU A 173 17.17 -1.97 -4.07
N GLY A 174 16.05 -2.60 -3.72
CA GLY A 174 15.77 -3.98 -4.02
C GLY A 174 16.28 -4.98 -3.01
N VAL A 175 15.88 -6.23 -3.22
CA VAL A 175 16.13 -7.33 -2.30
C VAL A 175 17.39 -8.07 -2.73
N ALA A 176 18.50 -7.85 -2.02
CA ALA A 176 19.80 -8.43 -2.39
C ALA A 176 19.92 -9.94 -2.08
N VAL A 177 19.23 -10.41 -1.04
CA VAL A 177 19.27 -11.80 -0.57
C VAL A 177 17.85 -12.28 -0.28
N PRO A 178 17.56 -13.59 -0.41
CA PRO A 178 16.22 -14.10 -0.12
C PRO A 178 15.75 -13.66 1.28
N TYR A 179 14.57 -13.04 1.34
CA TYR A 179 14.05 -12.45 2.58
C TYR A 179 12.75 -13.10 2.98
N ARG A 180 12.70 -13.70 4.17
CA ARG A 180 11.56 -14.49 4.63
C ARG A 180 10.72 -13.71 5.62
N LEU A 181 9.41 -13.87 5.51
CA LEU A 181 8.40 -13.44 6.48
C LEU A 181 7.58 -14.66 6.90
N GLN A 182 7.34 -14.77 8.21
CA GLN A 182 6.58 -15.86 8.82
C GLN A 182 5.63 -15.31 9.87
N ALA A 183 4.33 -15.56 9.69
CA ALA A 183 3.32 -15.26 10.68
C ALA A 183 3.62 -15.99 12.01
N MET A 184 3.46 -15.28 13.14
CA MET A 184 3.70 -15.85 14.46
C MET A 184 2.43 -16.40 15.13
N SER A 185 1.26 -15.95 14.69
CA SER A 185 -0.06 -16.35 15.18
C SER A 185 -1.13 -15.93 14.19
N GLU A 186 -2.30 -16.55 14.24
CA GLU A 186 -3.50 -16.07 13.54
C GLU A 186 -4.36 -15.15 14.44
N PRO A 187 -5.08 -14.16 13.87
CA PRO A 187 -5.07 -13.78 12.45
C PRO A 187 -3.73 -13.13 12.03
N ALA A 188 -3.37 -13.32 10.76
CA ALA A 188 -2.18 -12.76 10.16
C ALA A 188 -2.47 -12.24 8.74
N LEU A 189 -1.96 -11.04 8.47
CA LEU A 189 -2.03 -10.43 7.15
C LEU A 189 -0.86 -9.47 6.97
N CYS A 190 -0.09 -9.67 5.90
CA CYS A 190 0.96 -8.78 5.46
C CYS A 190 0.77 -8.46 3.98
N LEU A 191 0.76 -7.18 3.63
CA LEU A 191 0.80 -6.72 2.25
C LEU A 191 2.26 -6.70 1.78
N CYS A 192 2.52 -7.38 0.67
CA CYS A 192 3.78 -7.31 -0.07
C CYS A 192 3.54 -6.56 -1.37
N VAL A 193 4.09 -5.34 -1.46
CA VAL A 193 4.03 -4.49 -2.64
C VAL A 193 5.33 -4.60 -3.39
N THR A 194 5.27 -4.94 -4.67
CA THR A 194 6.41 -4.85 -5.58
C THR A 194 6.20 -3.67 -6.51
N LEU A 195 7.23 -2.82 -6.64
CA LEU A 195 7.23 -1.65 -7.51
C LEU A 195 8.34 -1.82 -8.55
N GLU A 196 7.96 -1.83 -9.82
CA GLU A 196 8.89 -2.00 -10.94
C GLU A 196 8.93 -0.70 -11.74
N LEU A 197 10.12 -0.10 -11.87
CA LEU A 197 10.31 1.04 -12.75
C LEU A 197 10.38 0.54 -14.19
N GLU A 198 9.53 1.09 -15.06
CA GLU A 198 9.61 0.84 -16.49
C GLU A 198 10.80 1.66 -17.01
N LEU A 199 11.84 0.95 -17.47
CA LEU A 199 12.90 1.60 -18.23
C LEU A 199 12.28 2.10 -19.52
N GLU A 200 12.54 3.37 -19.88
CA GLU A 200 12.23 3.85 -21.23
C GLU A 200 12.88 2.88 -22.22
N ASN A 201 12.07 2.21 -23.04
CA ASN A 201 12.62 1.52 -24.21
C ASN A 201 13.27 2.61 -25.08
N PRO A 202 14.58 2.54 -25.34
CA PRO A 202 15.28 3.53 -26.15
C PRO A 202 14.76 3.58 -27.59
#